data_AF-A0A7J2MX57-F1
#
_entry.id   AF-A0A7J2MX57-F1
#
_cell.length_a   1.000
_cell.length_b   1.000
_cell.length_c   1.000
_cell.angle_alpha   90.00
_cell.angle_beta   90.00
_cell.angle_gamma   90.00
#
_symmetry.space_group_name_H-M   'P 1'
#
loop_
_entity.id
_entity.type
_entity.pdbx_description
1 polymer ?
#
loop_
_entity_poly.entity_id
_entity_poly.type
_entity_poly.pdbx_seq_one_letter_code
_entity_poly.pdbx_strand_id
1 'polypeptide(L)'
;MGCKRNEKYASNYKFIIDFGGNDSYETGNNSFLLDMKGGDEYKGLSGNNSINLVFDLAGNDIYRRIPYAVQGIDFLVDAEGNDEYFGSVAYSYENGMAVLVDAEGNDIYDGKNYSQGYSNNGFSLLIDMRGDDIYKASNYCQASSENGGVSCLLDLYGNDAFFAADHAQSYATGLPRTSLSIFMNLAGDDYYEAKDFSQGYGEKGGMAFFFDFLGEDNYYASQFSQASSSWLGLAVLLDGDGKNKFSGGFFSQGNQRWGGYSFFLNDFNADDIYEILTLPEKLDIDLSKLLSNFL
;
A
#
# COMPACT_ATOMS: atom_id res chain seq x y z
N MET A 1 13.54 -6.11 28.54
CA MET A 1 13.14 -7.47 28.92
C MET A 1 11.96 -7.27 29.82
N GLY A 2 10.77 -7.34 29.23
CA GLY A 2 9.53 -7.01 29.89
C GLY A 2 9.06 -8.09 30.84
N CYS A 3 7.91 -7.86 31.45
CA CYS A 3 7.28 -8.79 32.36
C CYS A 3 5.76 -8.82 32.14
N LYS A 4 5.06 -9.73 32.82
CA LYS A 4 3.61 -9.94 32.61
C LYS A 4 2.72 -8.84 33.21
N ARG A 5 3.06 -7.57 33.01
CA ARG A 5 2.42 -6.38 33.59
C ARG A 5 2.58 -5.22 32.63
N ASN A 6 1.57 -4.37 32.59
CA ASN A 6 1.58 -3.11 31.85
C ASN A 6 2.80 -2.24 32.23
N GLU A 7 3.65 -1.97 31.25
CA GLU A 7 4.80 -1.06 31.30
C GLU A 7 4.65 0.05 30.23
N LYS A 8 5.67 0.92 30.12
CA LYS A 8 5.74 1.99 29.12
C LYS A 8 7.19 2.19 28.69
N TYR A 9 7.43 2.11 27.39
CA TYR A 9 8.77 2.10 26.82
C TYR A 9 8.98 3.30 25.89
N ALA A 10 9.71 4.30 26.37
CA ALA A 10 10.03 5.51 25.62
C ALA A 10 11.21 5.32 24.63
N SER A 11 11.29 6.21 23.64
CA SER A 11 12.14 6.25 22.41
C SER A 11 13.64 5.91 22.44
N ASN A 12 14.20 5.50 23.58
CA ASN A 12 15.62 5.20 23.76
C ASN A 12 15.92 3.71 24.01
N TYR A 13 14.92 2.82 24.00
CA TYR A 13 15.19 1.38 24.04
C TYR A 13 15.79 0.91 22.70
N LYS A 14 16.78 0.02 22.80
CA LYS A 14 17.44 -0.58 21.62
C LYS A 14 17.03 -2.03 21.38
N PHE A 15 16.52 -2.68 22.42
CA PHE A 15 16.19 -4.10 22.41
C PHE A 15 15.18 -4.42 23.52
N ILE A 16 13.97 -4.79 23.14
CA ILE A 16 12.94 -5.33 24.01
C ILE A 16 12.55 -6.72 23.51
N ILE A 17 12.38 -7.62 24.48
CA ILE A 17 11.54 -8.81 24.35
C ILE A 17 10.57 -8.66 25.50
N ASP A 18 9.27 -8.60 25.21
CA ASP A 18 8.22 -8.72 26.21
C ASP A 18 7.63 -10.14 26.21
N PHE A 19 7.04 -10.51 27.34
CA PHE A 19 6.28 -11.74 27.53
C PHE A 19 4.78 -11.44 27.78
N GLY A 20 4.43 -10.16 27.68
CA GLY A 20 3.12 -9.68 27.31
C GLY A 20 2.34 -8.99 28.42
N GLY A 21 1.52 -8.02 28.05
CA GLY A 21 0.81 -7.16 28.99
C GLY A 21 -0.35 -6.43 28.34
N ASN A 22 -0.36 -5.11 28.52
CA ASN A 22 -1.28 -4.14 27.92
C ASN A 22 -0.52 -2.80 27.99
N ASP A 23 0.40 -2.65 27.05
CA ASP A 23 1.64 -1.89 27.13
C ASP A 23 1.64 -0.68 26.17
N SER A 24 2.70 0.13 26.19
CA SER A 24 2.87 1.16 25.17
C SER A 24 4.32 1.41 24.80
N TYR A 25 4.56 1.39 23.49
CA TYR A 25 5.87 1.41 22.87
C TYR A 25 6.02 2.65 22.00
N GLU A 26 7.07 3.44 22.25
CA GLU A 26 7.50 4.53 21.37
C GLU A 26 8.77 4.11 20.65
N THR A 27 8.68 3.72 19.37
CA THR A 27 9.85 3.45 18.52
C THR A 27 10.45 4.77 18.04
N GLY A 28 11.76 4.84 17.76
CA GLY A 28 12.31 6.08 17.20
C GLY A 28 13.81 6.27 17.07
N ASN A 29 14.68 5.32 17.47
CA ASN A 29 16.14 5.42 17.27
C ASN A 29 16.86 4.06 17.38
N ASN A 30 16.87 3.26 16.31
CA ASN A 30 17.57 1.96 16.25
C ASN A 30 17.04 0.98 17.31
N SER A 31 15.77 0.63 17.17
CA SER A 31 15.01 -0.20 18.12
C SER A 31 14.72 -1.59 17.55
N PHE A 32 14.84 -2.61 18.40
CA PHE A 32 14.26 -3.93 18.19
C PHE A 32 13.23 -4.17 19.28
N LEU A 33 12.02 -4.57 18.89
CA LEU A 33 10.93 -4.95 19.76
C LEU A 33 10.37 -6.29 19.28
N LEU A 34 10.25 -7.23 20.21
CA LEU A 34 9.45 -8.43 20.07
C LEU A 34 8.46 -8.44 21.23
N ASP A 35 7.18 -8.20 20.98
CA ASP A 35 6.13 -8.61 21.90
C ASP A 35 5.77 -10.08 21.63
N MET A 36 5.17 -10.73 22.62
CA MET A 36 4.64 -12.08 22.52
C MET A 36 3.13 -12.15 22.68
N LYS A 37 2.49 -11.12 23.26
CA LYS A 37 1.03 -11.03 23.40
C LYS A 37 0.60 -9.78 24.18
N GLY A 38 -0.45 -9.10 23.74
CA GLY A 38 -1.01 -8.03 24.54
C GLY A 38 -2.35 -7.48 24.07
N GLY A 39 -2.39 -6.16 24.06
CA GLY A 39 -3.46 -5.29 23.61
C GLY A 39 -2.93 -3.88 23.88
N ASP A 40 -1.96 -3.52 23.06
CA ASP A 40 -0.89 -2.58 23.32
C ASP A 40 -1.00 -1.36 22.39
N GLU A 41 -0.16 -0.35 22.60
CA GLU A 41 -0.16 0.85 21.77
C GLU A 41 1.23 1.21 21.27
N TYR A 42 1.46 0.95 19.97
CA TYR A 42 2.68 1.21 19.23
C TYR A 42 2.67 2.59 18.57
N LYS A 43 3.72 3.39 18.79
CA LYS A 43 3.85 4.74 18.25
C LYS A 43 5.17 4.95 17.53
N GLY A 44 5.10 5.24 16.24
CA GLY A 44 6.24 5.66 15.44
C GLY A 44 6.65 7.11 15.73
N LEU A 45 7.89 7.32 16.17
CA LEU A 45 8.52 8.64 16.27
C LEU A 45 9.58 8.83 15.18
N SER A 46 9.76 10.07 14.74
CA SER A 46 10.64 10.42 13.61
C SER A 46 12.12 10.27 13.96
N GLY A 47 12.71 9.11 13.63
CA GLY A 47 14.14 8.86 13.68
C GLY A 47 14.80 8.93 12.29
N ASN A 48 15.37 10.09 11.93
CA ASN A 48 16.18 10.20 10.71
C ASN A 48 17.33 9.18 10.75
N ASN A 49 17.47 8.38 9.70
CA ASN A 49 18.53 7.36 9.55
C ASN A 49 18.54 6.30 10.68
N SER A 50 17.36 5.82 11.07
CA SER A 50 17.21 4.75 12.08
C SER A 50 16.76 3.41 11.46
N ILE A 51 17.02 2.30 12.15
CA ILE A 51 16.50 0.96 11.82
C ILE A 51 15.58 0.52 12.95
N ASN A 52 14.26 0.52 12.74
CA ASN A 52 13.30 0.08 13.75
C ASN A 52 12.63 -1.21 13.27
N LEU A 53 12.73 -2.26 14.09
CA LEU A 53 12.17 -3.58 13.84
C LEU A 53 11.18 -3.89 14.96
N VAL A 54 9.91 -4.00 14.62
CA VAL A 54 8.82 -4.39 15.53
C VAL A 54 8.23 -5.70 15.05
N PHE A 55 8.06 -6.63 15.98
CA PHE A 55 7.35 -7.87 15.82
C PHE A 55 6.33 -7.94 16.95
N ASP A 56 5.06 -7.78 16.65
CA ASP A 56 4.00 -8.31 17.50
C ASP A 56 3.72 -9.76 17.08
N LEU A 57 3.15 -10.54 17.99
CA LEU A 57 2.79 -11.94 17.80
C LEU A 57 1.34 -12.26 18.18
N ALA A 58 0.64 -11.40 18.93
CA ALA A 58 -0.79 -11.60 19.25
C ALA A 58 -1.41 -10.43 20.03
N GLY A 59 -2.56 -9.94 19.61
CA GLY A 59 -3.35 -9.08 20.49
C GLY A 59 -4.62 -8.47 19.88
N ASN A 60 -4.87 -7.23 20.26
CA ASN A 60 -5.90 -6.34 19.73
C ASN A 60 -5.37 -4.93 19.99
N ASP A 61 -4.66 -4.41 19.01
CA ASP A 61 -3.55 -3.49 19.15
C ASP A 61 -3.80 -2.18 18.40
N ILE A 62 -3.08 -1.14 18.83
CA ILE A 62 -3.26 0.22 18.32
C ILE A 62 -1.95 0.75 17.78
N TYR A 63 -1.86 0.77 16.46
CA TYR A 63 -0.70 1.26 15.73
C TYR A 63 -0.88 2.72 15.34
N ARG A 64 0.10 3.58 15.65
CA ARG A 64 0.04 5.01 15.35
C ARG A 64 1.30 5.49 14.65
N ARG A 65 1.15 5.89 13.39
CA ARG A 65 2.21 6.43 12.51
C ARG A 65 3.42 5.49 12.38
N ILE A 66 3.14 4.20 12.28
CA ILE A 66 4.10 3.13 12.06
C ILE A 66 3.54 2.27 10.91
N PRO A 67 4.35 1.89 9.90
CA PRO A 67 5.75 2.28 9.64
C PRO A 67 5.90 3.59 8.83
N TYR A 68 6.95 4.39 9.12
CA TYR A 68 7.13 5.73 8.56
C TYR A 68 8.62 6.05 8.29
N ALA A 69 9.12 5.70 7.10
CA ALA A 69 10.56 5.76 6.81
C ALA A 69 10.98 7.00 6.00
N VAL A 70 11.79 7.88 6.60
CA VAL A 70 12.60 8.85 5.86
C VAL A 70 14.08 8.56 6.11
N GLN A 71 14.76 8.09 5.07
CA GLN A 71 16.19 7.70 5.02
C GLN A 71 16.65 6.65 6.07
N GLY A 72 15.69 5.92 6.66
CA GLY A 72 15.90 4.76 7.54
C GLY A 72 15.20 3.49 7.04
N ILE A 73 15.17 2.45 7.87
CA ILE A 73 14.40 1.22 7.66
C ILE A 73 13.43 1.08 8.83
N ASP A 74 12.12 1.17 8.56
CA ASP A 74 11.08 0.82 9.52
C ASP A 74 10.37 -0.45 9.03
N PHE A 75 10.33 -1.46 9.88
CA PHE A 75 9.75 -2.77 9.60
C PHE A 75 8.86 -3.18 10.76
N LEU A 76 7.58 -3.41 10.46
CA LEU A 76 6.58 -3.97 11.37
C LEU A 76 6.10 -5.30 10.80
N VAL A 77 6.04 -6.31 11.65
CA VAL A 77 5.22 -7.52 11.47
C VAL A 77 4.22 -7.55 12.62
N ASP A 78 2.94 -7.61 12.28
CA ASP A 78 1.89 -8.18 13.15
C ASP A 78 1.59 -9.62 12.68
N ALA A 79 0.94 -10.41 13.53
CA ALA A 79 0.76 -11.85 13.32
C ALA A 79 -0.65 -12.39 13.63
N GLU A 80 -1.32 -11.85 14.65
CA GLU A 80 -2.66 -12.30 15.08
C GLU A 80 -3.35 -11.15 15.83
N GLY A 81 -4.43 -10.58 15.30
CA GLY A 81 -5.21 -9.60 16.07
C GLY A 81 -6.55 -9.20 15.48
N ASN A 82 -7.07 -8.04 15.87
CA ASN A 82 -8.08 -7.25 15.15
C ASN A 82 -7.77 -5.79 15.53
N ASP A 83 -7.16 -5.04 14.64
CA ASP A 83 -6.21 -3.98 15.02
C ASP A 83 -6.53 -2.63 14.38
N GLU A 84 -6.15 -1.55 15.08
CA GLU A 84 -6.46 -0.18 14.65
C GLU A 84 -5.21 0.58 14.23
N TYR A 85 -5.02 0.70 12.91
CA TYR A 85 -3.91 1.35 12.23
C TYR A 85 -4.20 2.82 11.90
N PHE A 86 -3.52 3.75 12.58
CA PHE A 86 -3.75 5.18 12.44
C PHE A 86 -2.57 5.97 11.86
N GLY A 87 -2.81 6.62 10.72
CA GLY A 87 -1.89 7.56 10.08
C GLY A 87 -0.91 6.90 9.11
N SER A 88 0.39 7.15 9.29
CA SER A 88 1.41 6.72 8.33
C SER A 88 1.71 5.23 8.44
N VAL A 89 1.01 4.46 7.62
CA VAL A 89 0.95 2.99 7.58
C VAL A 89 1.07 2.60 6.10
N ALA A 90 2.02 1.80 5.64
CA ALA A 90 3.40 2.25 5.50
C ALA A 90 3.60 3.49 4.59
N TYR A 91 4.53 4.39 4.93
CA TYR A 91 4.84 5.60 4.15
C TYR A 91 6.36 5.88 4.09
N SER A 92 6.94 6.15 2.91
CA SER A 92 8.33 6.64 2.79
C SER A 92 8.53 7.91 1.96
N TYR A 93 8.71 9.06 2.63
CA TYR A 93 8.95 10.39 2.02
C TYR A 93 10.45 10.74 1.97
N GLU A 94 11.18 10.05 1.09
CA GLU A 94 12.61 10.18 0.73
C GLU A 94 13.58 9.14 1.34
N ASN A 95 14.22 8.40 0.44
CA ASN A 95 15.26 7.35 0.48
C ASN A 95 15.19 6.36 1.66
N GLY A 96 14.02 6.18 2.28
CA GLY A 96 13.78 5.17 3.31
C GLY A 96 13.19 3.88 2.74
N MET A 97 13.03 2.90 3.62
CA MET A 97 12.28 1.67 3.39
C MET A 97 11.26 1.50 4.53
N ALA A 98 9.97 1.61 4.22
CA ALA A 98 8.88 1.37 5.16
C ALA A 98 8.17 0.06 4.80
N VAL A 99 8.08 -0.88 5.71
CA VAL A 99 7.40 -2.17 5.50
C VAL A 99 6.46 -2.46 6.65
N LEU A 100 5.18 -2.70 6.32
CA LEU A 100 4.21 -3.37 7.18
C LEU A 100 3.91 -4.75 6.58
N VAL A 101 3.81 -5.75 7.43
CA VAL A 101 3.17 -7.03 7.14
C VAL A 101 2.19 -7.30 8.28
N ASP A 102 0.90 -7.32 7.97
CA ASP A 102 -0.10 -8.00 8.79
C ASP A 102 -0.28 -9.43 8.26
N ALA A 103 -0.83 -10.33 9.07
CA ALA A 103 -0.95 -11.74 8.75
C ALA A 103 -2.34 -12.33 8.98
N GLU A 104 -3.03 -11.95 10.07
CA GLU A 104 -4.37 -12.44 10.43
C GLU A 104 -5.10 -11.41 11.32
N GLY A 105 -6.14 -10.78 10.79
CA GLY A 105 -6.95 -9.82 11.54
C GLY A 105 -8.34 -9.56 10.96
N ASN A 106 -8.92 -8.41 11.32
CA ASN A 106 -10.18 -7.86 10.81
C ASN A 106 -10.12 -6.34 11.12
N ASP A 107 -9.37 -5.61 10.30
CA ASP A 107 -8.57 -4.47 10.74
C ASP A 107 -9.03 -3.13 10.18
N ILE A 108 -8.63 -2.06 10.87
CA ILE A 108 -9.07 -0.70 10.53
C ILE A 108 -7.87 0.20 10.22
N TYR A 109 -7.72 0.50 8.94
CA TYR A 109 -6.61 1.22 8.35
C TYR A 109 -6.95 2.70 8.07
N ASP A 110 -7.05 3.57 9.09
CA ASP A 110 -7.33 5.02 8.98
C ASP A 110 -6.06 5.89 8.82
N GLY A 111 -5.64 6.07 7.56
CA GLY A 111 -4.36 6.70 7.21
C GLY A 111 -4.40 8.20 6.90
N LYS A 112 -5.55 8.75 6.48
CA LYS A 112 -5.72 10.14 5.98
C LYS A 112 -4.86 10.41 4.72
N ASN A 113 -4.22 11.58 4.60
CA ASN A 113 -3.32 11.87 3.46
C ASN A 113 -1.97 11.19 3.65
N TYR A 114 -1.34 10.75 2.55
CA TYR A 114 0.03 10.20 2.55
C TYR A 114 0.15 8.92 3.41
N SER A 115 -0.58 7.87 3.03
CA SER A 115 -0.80 6.66 3.84
C SER A 115 -1.25 5.43 3.02
N GLN A 116 -1.44 4.29 3.67
CA GLN A 116 -1.74 2.96 3.10
C GLN A 116 -0.87 2.61 1.90
N GLY A 117 0.45 2.62 2.11
CA GLY A 117 1.43 2.53 1.02
C GLY A 117 1.45 3.83 0.21
N TYR A 118 2.26 4.79 0.63
CA TYR A 118 2.65 5.92 -0.23
C TYR A 118 4.18 6.12 -0.17
N SER A 119 4.82 6.59 -1.26
CA SER A 119 6.26 6.90 -1.24
C SER A 119 6.67 8.02 -2.21
N ASN A 120 7.68 8.80 -1.79
CA ASN A 120 8.14 9.99 -2.52
C ASN A 120 9.47 10.51 -1.91
N ASN A 121 10.67 10.08 -2.29
CA ASN A 121 11.15 9.05 -3.22
C ASN A 121 11.84 7.95 -2.40
N GLY A 122 11.28 6.74 -2.26
CA GLY A 122 11.86 5.62 -1.48
C GLY A 122 11.06 4.35 -1.73
N PHE A 123 11.13 3.36 -0.85
CA PHE A 123 10.28 2.17 -0.92
C PHE A 123 9.25 2.16 0.22
N SER A 124 7.97 1.93 -0.11
CA SER A 124 6.96 1.53 0.86
C SER A 124 6.24 0.25 0.43
N LEU A 125 6.00 -0.63 1.39
CA LEU A 125 5.25 -1.86 1.22
C LEU A 125 4.30 -2.02 2.39
N LEU A 126 3.03 -2.25 2.08
CA LEU A 126 2.05 -2.82 2.98
C LEU A 126 1.65 -4.18 2.41
N ILE A 127 1.71 -5.21 3.24
CA ILE A 127 1.10 -6.52 2.98
C ILE A 127 0.07 -6.72 4.07
N ASP A 128 -1.18 -6.93 3.71
CA ASP A 128 -2.11 -7.70 4.52
C ASP A 128 -2.19 -9.11 3.94
N MET A 129 -2.45 -10.12 4.78
CA MET A 129 -2.64 -11.48 4.31
C MET A 129 -4.05 -12.02 4.51
N ARG A 130 -4.80 -11.59 5.54
CA ARG A 130 -6.09 -12.19 5.90
C ARG A 130 -6.91 -11.30 6.82
N GLY A 131 -8.09 -10.87 6.35
CA GLY A 131 -9.11 -10.27 7.21
C GLY A 131 -10.44 -10.05 6.50
N ASP A 132 -11.37 -9.33 7.11
CA ASP A 132 -12.38 -8.56 6.35
C ASP A 132 -12.16 -7.10 6.77
N ASP A 133 -11.41 -6.36 5.95
CA ASP A 133 -10.66 -5.18 6.40
C ASP A 133 -11.21 -3.86 5.85
N ILE A 134 -10.90 -2.75 6.55
CA ILE A 134 -11.42 -1.43 6.17
C ILE A 134 -10.33 -0.37 6.07
N TYR A 135 -9.92 -0.10 4.84
CA TYR A 135 -8.95 0.92 4.47
C TYR A 135 -9.60 2.28 4.24
N LYS A 136 -9.22 3.28 5.04
CA LYS A 136 -9.74 4.65 4.96
C LYS A 136 -8.60 5.65 4.82
N ALA A 137 -8.61 6.38 3.72
CA ALA A 137 -7.61 7.40 3.46
C ALA A 137 -8.24 8.65 2.83
N SER A 138 -7.40 9.62 2.48
CA SER A 138 -7.83 10.85 1.80
C SER A 138 -7.08 10.99 0.48
N ASN A 139 -5.92 11.65 0.44
CA ASN A 139 -5.22 11.88 -0.81
C ASN A 139 -3.80 11.31 -0.78
N TYR A 140 -3.29 10.86 -1.93
CA TYR A 140 -1.97 10.24 -2.08
C TYR A 140 -1.84 9.02 -1.16
N CYS A 141 -2.59 7.97 -1.48
CA CYS A 141 -2.76 6.84 -0.56
C CYS A 141 -3.18 5.53 -1.26
N GLN A 142 -3.19 4.39 -0.55
CA GLN A 142 -3.59 3.09 -1.10
C GLN A 142 -2.75 2.74 -2.35
N ALA A 143 -1.46 2.49 -2.14
CA ALA A 143 -0.40 2.44 -3.17
C ALA A 143 -0.35 3.74 -4.00
N SER A 144 0.44 4.72 -3.57
CA SER A 144 0.67 5.95 -4.34
C SER A 144 2.14 6.33 -4.39
N SER A 145 2.64 6.84 -5.51
CA SER A 145 4.08 7.15 -5.64
C SER A 145 4.41 8.40 -6.46
N GLU A 146 5.44 9.12 -6.00
CA GLU A 146 5.90 10.36 -6.64
C GLU A 146 7.43 10.50 -6.66
N ASN A 147 7.92 11.34 -7.57
CA ASN A 147 9.32 11.76 -7.73
C ASN A 147 10.39 10.63 -7.75
N GLY A 148 10.04 9.40 -8.13
CA GLY A 148 10.94 8.24 -8.17
C GLY A 148 10.69 7.19 -7.07
N GLY A 149 9.62 7.34 -6.27
CA GLY A 149 9.22 6.35 -5.29
C GLY A 149 8.68 5.05 -5.90
N VAL A 150 8.85 3.96 -5.16
CA VAL A 150 8.16 2.68 -5.38
C VAL A 150 7.20 2.46 -4.22
N SER A 151 5.93 2.17 -4.49
CA SER A 151 4.94 1.89 -3.45
C SER A 151 4.10 0.67 -3.81
N CYS A 152 3.96 -0.25 -2.85
CA CYS A 152 3.17 -1.46 -2.98
C CYS A 152 2.14 -1.54 -1.84
N LEU A 153 0.88 -1.80 -2.16
CA LEU A 153 -0.13 -2.34 -1.26
C LEU A 153 -0.53 -3.70 -1.83
N LEU A 154 -0.34 -4.76 -1.05
CA LEU A 154 -0.75 -6.11 -1.38
C LEU A 154 -1.75 -6.56 -0.31
N ASP A 155 -2.98 -6.82 -0.72
CA ASP A 155 -3.98 -7.53 0.07
C ASP A 155 -4.19 -8.91 -0.58
N LEU A 156 -4.48 -9.94 0.21
CA LEU A 156 -4.41 -11.34 -0.26
C LEU A 156 -5.69 -12.15 -0.10
N TYR A 157 -6.46 -11.96 0.98
CA TYR A 157 -7.65 -12.76 1.26
C TYR A 157 -8.58 -12.01 2.21
N GLY A 158 -9.76 -11.60 1.74
CA GLY A 158 -10.76 -10.99 2.60
C GLY A 158 -12.12 -10.75 1.98
N ASN A 159 -12.78 -9.68 2.42
CA ASN A 159 -13.93 -9.05 1.78
C ASN A 159 -13.89 -7.56 2.15
N ASP A 160 -13.10 -6.81 1.39
CA ASP A 160 -12.41 -5.63 1.92
C ASP A 160 -13.00 -4.33 1.38
N ALA A 161 -12.88 -3.27 2.16
CA ALA A 161 -13.53 -1.99 1.88
C ALA A 161 -12.54 -0.82 1.84
N PHE A 162 -12.16 -0.42 0.62
CA PHE A 162 -11.18 0.63 0.34
C PHE A 162 -11.84 1.98 0.02
N PHE A 163 -11.73 2.94 0.93
CA PHE A 163 -12.27 4.30 0.79
C PHE A 163 -11.15 5.34 0.70
N ALA A 164 -11.18 6.18 -0.35
CA ALA A 164 -10.24 7.27 -0.56
C ALA A 164 -10.89 8.53 -1.18
N ALA A 165 -10.12 9.62 -1.24
CA ALA A 165 -10.40 10.77 -2.09
C ALA A 165 -9.54 10.70 -3.37
N ASP A 166 -8.67 11.68 -3.61
CA ASP A 166 -7.98 11.86 -4.89
C ASP A 166 -6.56 11.28 -4.88
N HIS A 167 -6.05 10.84 -6.03
CA HIS A 167 -4.68 10.28 -6.17
C HIS A 167 -4.51 9.03 -5.28
N ALA A 168 -5.35 8.02 -5.48
CA ALA A 168 -5.41 6.84 -4.61
C ALA A 168 -5.62 5.52 -5.37
N GLN A 169 -5.46 4.38 -4.70
CA GLN A 169 -5.72 3.05 -5.27
C GLN A 169 -4.90 2.83 -6.54
N SER A 170 -3.57 2.79 -6.38
CA SER A 170 -2.58 2.89 -7.46
C SER A 170 -2.59 4.23 -8.22
N TYR A 171 -1.87 5.22 -7.67
CA TYR A 171 -1.52 6.47 -8.36
C TYR A 171 0.00 6.60 -8.54
N ALA A 172 0.48 7.10 -9.69
CA ALA A 172 1.91 7.35 -9.89
C ALA A 172 2.20 8.60 -10.75
N THR A 173 3.14 9.46 -10.31
CA THR A 173 3.70 10.56 -11.12
C THR A 173 5.21 10.46 -11.29
N GLY A 174 5.73 10.65 -12.51
CA GLY A 174 7.06 10.13 -12.90
C GLY A 174 8.06 11.10 -13.55
N LEU A 175 7.90 12.42 -13.43
CA LEU A 175 8.90 13.39 -13.91
C LEU A 175 9.37 14.31 -12.78
N PRO A 176 10.69 14.46 -12.55
CA PRO A 176 11.81 14.04 -13.42
C PRO A 176 12.28 12.59 -13.25
N ARG A 177 11.77 11.84 -12.26
CA ARG A 177 12.10 10.43 -12.02
C ARG A 177 10.81 9.60 -12.02
N THR A 178 10.79 8.55 -12.83
CA THR A 178 9.67 7.60 -12.95
C THR A 178 9.35 6.99 -11.59
N SER A 179 8.08 7.05 -11.17
CA SER A 179 7.60 6.38 -9.95
C SER A 179 6.78 5.15 -10.33
N LEU A 180 6.77 4.15 -9.46
CA LEU A 180 6.04 2.89 -9.61
C LEU A 180 5.04 2.73 -8.47
N SER A 181 3.78 2.47 -8.79
CA SER A 181 2.75 2.08 -7.83
C SER A 181 2.14 0.74 -8.22
N ILE A 182 1.99 -0.14 -7.24
CA ILE A 182 1.32 -1.43 -7.36
C ILE A 182 0.29 -1.55 -6.23
N PHE A 183 -0.98 -1.56 -6.59
CA PHE A 183 -2.07 -2.05 -5.75
C PHE A 183 -2.40 -3.46 -6.24
N MET A 184 -2.52 -4.42 -5.34
CA MET A 184 -3.01 -5.76 -5.63
C MET A 184 -3.96 -6.16 -4.51
N ASN A 185 -5.22 -6.46 -4.82
CA ASN A 185 -5.97 -7.47 -4.06
C ASN A 185 -5.91 -8.80 -4.83
N LEU A 186 -6.15 -9.91 -4.14
CA LEU A 186 -6.08 -11.26 -4.72
C LEU A 186 -7.39 -12.03 -4.61
N ALA A 187 -8.13 -11.92 -3.50
CA ALA A 187 -9.35 -12.70 -3.28
C ALA A 187 -10.30 -12.10 -2.24
N GLY A 188 -11.50 -11.70 -2.66
CA GLY A 188 -12.59 -11.23 -1.78
C GLY A 188 -13.80 -10.75 -2.58
N ASP A 189 -14.98 -10.58 -1.97
CA ASP A 189 -16.10 -9.85 -2.61
C ASP A 189 -16.01 -8.36 -2.21
N ASP A 190 -15.24 -7.57 -2.95
CA ASP A 190 -14.68 -6.31 -2.46
C ASP A 190 -15.42 -5.03 -2.86
N TYR A 191 -15.08 -3.94 -2.16
CA TYR A 191 -15.62 -2.61 -2.38
C TYR A 191 -14.53 -1.52 -2.46
N TYR A 192 -14.45 -0.85 -3.61
CA TYR A 192 -13.49 0.22 -3.87
C TYR A 192 -14.20 1.54 -4.18
N GLU A 193 -14.04 2.55 -3.32
CA GLU A 193 -14.52 3.93 -3.54
C GLU A 193 -13.37 4.93 -3.49
N ALA A 194 -13.17 5.66 -4.60
CA ALA A 194 -12.23 6.76 -4.70
C ALA A 194 -12.82 7.92 -5.52
N LYS A 195 -12.08 9.04 -5.60
CA LYS A 195 -12.48 10.21 -6.38
C LYS A 195 -11.64 10.35 -7.65
N ASP A 196 -10.93 11.47 -7.82
CA ASP A 196 -10.24 11.78 -9.06
C ASP A 196 -8.81 11.19 -9.05
N PHE A 197 -8.30 10.79 -10.23
CA PHE A 197 -6.92 10.29 -10.41
C PHE A 197 -6.61 9.00 -9.64
N SER A 198 -7.54 8.05 -9.64
CA SER A 198 -7.47 6.86 -8.78
C SER A 198 -7.75 5.55 -9.53
N GLN A 199 -7.62 4.39 -8.85
CA GLN A 199 -7.87 3.06 -9.44
C GLN A 199 -6.98 2.81 -10.69
N GLY A 200 -5.67 2.89 -10.50
CA GLY A 200 -4.68 2.81 -11.57
C GLY A 200 -4.64 4.08 -12.41
N TYR A 201 -4.03 5.16 -11.90
CA TYR A 201 -3.78 6.38 -12.68
C TYR A 201 -2.28 6.73 -12.77
N GLY A 202 -1.75 6.71 -13.99
CA GLY A 202 -0.37 7.06 -14.29
C GLY A 202 -0.27 8.41 -14.99
N GLU A 203 0.45 9.37 -14.40
CA GLU A 203 0.73 10.66 -15.03
C GLU A 203 2.22 10.99 -15.14
N LYS A 204 2.57 11.86 -16.08
CA LYS A 204 3.93 12.41 -16.24
C LYS A 204 5.00 11.30 -16.24
N GLY A 205 4.81 10.22 -16.99
CA GLY A 205 5.73 9.08 -17.01
C GLY A 205 5.73 8.17 -15.77
N GLY A 206 4.80 8.35 -14.82
CA GLY A 206 4.58 7.45 -13.70
C GLY A 206 3.86 6.17 -14.13
N MET A 207 4.05 5.08 -13.39
CA MET A 207 3.55 3.75 -13.70
C MET A 207 2.65 3.25 -12.57
N ALA A 208 1.35 3.15 -12.83
CA ALA A 208 0.35 2.71 -11.87
C ALA A 208 -0.26 1.39 -12.33
N PHE A 209 -0.16 0.36 -11.48
CA PHE A 209 -0.78 -0.93 -11.67
C PHE A 209 -1.78 -1.20 -10.55
N PHE A 210 -3.03 -1.43 -10.89
CA PHE A 210 -4.05 -2.00 -10.02
C PHE A 210 -4.32 -3.42 -10.50
N PHE A 211 -4.23 -4.39 -9.60
CA PHE A 211 -4.61 -5.77 -9.83
C PHE A 211 -5.70 -6.16 -8.84
N ASP A 212 -6.74 -6.79 -9.37
CA ASP A 212 -7.67 -7.64 -8.65
C ASP A 212 -7.76 -8.98 -9.41
N PHE A 213 -8.19 -10.05 -8.76
CA PHE A 213 -8.15 -11.38 -9.40
C PHE A 213 -9.34 -12.30 -9.13
N LEU A 214 -9.93 -12.32 -7.93
CA LEU A 214 -10.92 -13.33 -7.54
C LEU A 214 -12.03 -12.75 -6.64
N GLY A 215 -13.21 -12.45 -7.18
CA GLY A 215 -14.27 -11.79 -6.41
C GLY A 215 -15.51 -11.40 -7.21
N GLU A 216 -16.60 -10.94 -6.57
CA GLU A 216 -17.70 -10.19 -7.22
C GLU A 216 -17.72 -8.69 -6.85
N ASP A 217 -16.75 -7.95 -7.37
CA ASP A 217 -16.32 -6.64 -6.86
C ASP A 217 -17.14 -5.43 -7.33
N ASN A 218 -16.93 -4.30 -6.64
CA ASN A 218 -17.65 -3.06 -6.88
C ASN A 218 -16.71 -1.84 -6.83
N TYR A 219 -16.48 -1.22 -7.98
CA TYR A 219 -15.57 -0.10 -8.16
C TYR A 219 -16.31 1.21 -8.45
N TYR A 220 -16.09 2.20 -7.62
CA TYR A 220 -16.61 3.56 -7.74
C TYR A 220 -15.45 4.55 -7.80
N ALA A 221 -15.34 5.27 -8.91
CA ALA A 221 -14.40 6.37 -9.07
C ALA A 221 -15.05 7.60 -9.69
N SER A 222 -14.48 8.78 -9.42
CA SER A 222 -14.86 10.00 -10.10
C SER A 222 -14.11 10.11 -11.44
N GLN A 223 -13.34 11.16 -11.68
CA GLN A 223 -12.75 11.45 -13.00
C GLN A 223 -11.32 10.93 -13.10
N PHE A 224 -10.85 10.69 -14.33
CA PHE A 224 -9.44 10.33 -14.58
C PHE A 224 -9.00 9.05 -13.84
N SER A 225 -9.88 8.05 -13.73
CA SER A 225 -9.65 6.88 -12.88
C SER A 225 -9.85 5.56 -13.65
N GLN A 226 -9.64 4.39 -13.04
CA GLN A 226 -9.86 3.08 -13.66
C GLN A 226 -8.97 2.89 -14.91
N ALA A 227 -7.67 2.68 -14.69
CA ALA A 227 -6.61 2.56 -15.72
C ALA A 227 -6.38 3.80 -16.61
N SER A 228 -6.70 5.02 -16.17
CA SER A 228 -6.52 6.22 -17.00
C SER A 228 -5.08 6.79 -16.92
N SER A 229 -4.63 7.47 -17.98
CA SER A 229 -3.25 7.95 -18.07
C SER A 229 -3.10 9.33 -18.72
N SER A 230 -2.06 10.06 -18.34
CA SER A 230 -1.69 11.31 -19.00
C SER A 230 -0.18 11.56 -19.09
N TRP A 231 0.27 12.38 -20.05
CA TRP A 231 1.66 12.83 -20.17
C TRP A 231 2.70 11.68 -20.10
N LEU A 232 2.61 10.72 -21.02
CA LEU A 232 3.50 9.54 -21.06
C LEU A 232 3.40 8.57 -19.87
N GLY A 233 2.46 8.77 -18.94
CA GLY A 233 2.21 7.81 -17.85
C GLY A 233 1.67 6.47 -18.36
N LEU A 234 1.89 5.41 -17.59
CA LEU A 234 1.37 4.06 -17.80
C LEU A 234 0.36 3.74 -16.70
N ALA A 235 -0.81 3.24 -17.10
CA ALA A 235 -1.88 2.86 -16.19
C ALA A 235 -2.44 1.49 -16.55
N VAL A 236 -2.59 0.63 -15.55
CA VAL A 236 -3.21 -0.69 -15.66
C VAL A 236 -4.24 -0.84 -14.55
N LEU A 237 -5.44 -1.31 -14.90
CA LEU A 237 -6.38 -1.95 -13.99
C LEU A 237 -6.77 -3.26 -14.66
N LEU A 238 -6.51 -4.35 -13.95
CA LEU A 238 -6.78 -5.71 -14.38
C LEU A 238 -7.56 -6.41 -13.27
N ASP A 239 -8.70 -6.99 -13.62
CA ASP A 239 -9.67 -7.66 -12.74
C ASP A 239 -10.31 -8.84 -13.52
N GLY A 240 -10.19 -10.08 -13.04
CA GLY A 240 -10.25 -11.27 -13.89
C GLY A 240 -11.42 -12.25 -13.72
N ASP A 241 -12.01 -12.36 -12.53
CA ASP A 241 -13.05 -13.35 -12.22
C ASP A 241 -14.33 -12.68 -11.71
N GLY A 242 -15.46 -13.40 -11.71
CA GLY A 242 -16.72 -12.92 -11.14
C GLY A 242 -17.54 -11.93 -11.99
N LYS A 243 -18.23 -10.99 -11.35
CA LYS A 243 -19.29 -10.13 -11.95
C LYS A 243 -19.19 -8.68 -11.55
N ASN A 244 -18.06 -8.09 -11.93
CA ASN A 244 -17.57 -6.90 -11.27
C ASN A 244 -18.19 -5.63 -11.86
N LYS A 245 -18.42 -4.63 -11.00
CA LYS A 245 -19.24 -3.45 -11.34
C LYS A 245 -18.39 -2.20 -11.31
N PHE A 246 -18.15 -1.62 -12.49
CA PHE A 246 -17.35 -0.41 -12.63
C PHE A 246 -18.21 0.83 -12.91
N SER A 247 -18.18 1.78 -11.97
CA SER A 247 -18.78 3.11 -12.09
C SER A 247 -17.69 4.17 -12.12
N GLY A 248 -17.53 4.83 -13.26
CA GLY A 248 -16.55 5.90 -13.47
C GLY A 248 -17.19 7.21 -13.94
N GLY A 249 -16.61 8.34 -13.53
CA GLY A 249 -16.90 9.66 -14.07
C GLY A 249 -16.19 9.95 -15.41
N PHE A 250 -16.01 11.23 -15.73
CA PHE A 250 -15.38 11.62 -17.00
C PHE A 250 -13.91 11.18 -17.08
N PHE A 251 -13.52 10.68 -18.25
CA PHE A 251 -12.15 10.28 -18.56
C PHE A 251 -11.63 9.13 -17.68
N SER A 252 -12.53 8.27 -17.21
CA SER A 252 -12.19 7.01 -16.56
C SER A 252 -12.24 5.83 -17.54
N GLN A 253 -11.89 4.62 -17.10
CA GLN A 253 -11.96 3.37 -17.86
C GLN A 253 -11.05 3.37 -19.10
N GLY A 254 -9.75 3.43 -18.84
CA GLY A 254 -8.71 3.32 -19.87
C GLY A 254 -8.46 4.61 -20.68
N ASN A 255 -8.76 5.80 -20.16
CA ASN A 255 -8.60 7.04 -20.91
C ASN A 255 -7.13 7.43 -21.09
N GLN A 256 -6.69 7.56 -22.35
CA GLN A 256 -5.32 7.95 -22.69
C GLN A 256 -5.23 9.43 -23.07
N ARG A 257 -4.26 10.16 -22.50
CA ARG A 257 -3.99 11.57 -22.83
C ARG A 257 -2.51 11.84 -23.05
N TRP A 258 -2.20 12.71 -24.02
CA TRP A 258 -0.86 13.26 -24.24
C TRP A 258 0.26 12.19 -24.24
N GLY A 259 0.02 11.08 -24.94
CA GLY A 259 0.95 9.96 -25.07
C GLY A 259 1.01 8.98 -23.89
N GLY A 260 0.08 9.07 -22.92
CA GLY A 260 -0.09 8.03 -21.90
C GLY A 260 -0.63 6.71 -22.48
N TYR A 261 -0.33 5.61 -21.79
CA TYR A 261 -0.74 4.24 -22.13
C TYR A 261 -1.66 3.70 -21.03
N SER A 262 -2.77 3.08 -21.43
CA SER A 262 -3.82 2.63 -20.52
C SER A 262 -4.32 1.25 -20.91
N PHE A 263 -4.43 0.35 -19.92
CA PHE A 263 -4.94 -1.00 -20.06
C PHE A 263 -6.01 -1.24 -19.00
N PHE A 264 -7.28 -1.20 -19.40
CA PHE A 264 -8.43 -1.56 -18.56
C PHE A 264 -8.92 -2.94 -19.03
N LEU A 265 -8.85 -3.93 -18.15
CA LEU A 265 -9.10 -5.35 -18.46
C LEU A 265 -9.98 -5.92 -17.35
N ASN A 266 -11.25 -6.17 -17.64
CA ASN A 266 -12.25 -6.58 -16.63
C ASN A 266 -13.15 -7.76 -17.07
N ASP A 267 -12.70 -8.49 -18.09
CA ASP A 267 -13.31 -9.71 -18.66
C ASP A 267 -12.22 -10.36 -19.53
N PHE A 268 -11.41 -11.24 -18.94
CA PHE A 268 -10.33 -11.92 -19.63
C PHE A 268 -10.09 -13.32 -19.02
N ASN A 269 -9.77 -14.29 -19.87
CA ASN A 269 -9.53 -15.67 -19.44
C ASN A 269 -8.02 -15.94 -19.26
N ALA A 270 -7.66 -17.12 -18.77
CA ALA A 270 -6.27 -17.49 -18.51
C ALA A 270 -5.35 -17.46 -19.76
N ASP A 271 -5.88 -17.62 -20.98
CA ASP A 271 -5.11 -17.49 -22.22
C ASP A 271 -4.80 -16.01 -22.55
N ASP A 272 -5.71 -15.09 -22.20
CA ASP A 272 -5.50 -13.64 -22.36
C ASP A 272 -4.41 -13.13 -21.39
N ILE A 273 -4.28 -13.73 -20.20
CA ILE A 273 -3.18 -13.45 -19.25
C ILE A 273 -1.81 -13.72 -19.91
N TYR A 274 -1.66 -14.81 -20.66
CA TYR A 274 -0.43 -15.07 -21.41
C TYR A 274 -0.16 -14.00 -22.48
N GLU A 275 -1.21 -13.41 -23.07
CA GLU A 275 -1.03 -12.32 -24.02
C GLU A 275 -0.57 -11.01 -23.35
N ILE A 276 -1.08 -10.73 -22.13
CA ILE A 276 -0.68 -9.59 -21.30
C ILE A 276 0.76 -9.77 -20.76
N LEU A 277 1.14 -10.97 -20.33
CA LEU A 277 2.50 -11.25 -19.84
C LEU A 277 3.56 -11.13 -20.95
N THR A 278 3.17 -11.29 -22.22
CA THR A 278 4.06 -11.06 -23.39
C THR A 278 3.99 -9.64 -23.95
N LEU A 279 3.14 -8.76 -23.42
CA LEU A 279 3.03 -7.37 -23.87
C LEU A 279 4.36 -6.56 -23.73
N PRO A 280 5.14 -6.69 -22.64
CA PRO A 280 6.43 -6.01 -22.52
C PRO A 280 7.42 -6.42 -23.63
N GLU A 281 7.45 -7.71 -24.00
CA GLU A 281 8.28 -8.22 -25.10
C GLU A 281 7.79 -7.69 -26.46
N LYS A 282 6.47 -7.58 -26.67
CA LYS A 282 5.86 -7.01 -27.89
C LYS A 282 6.08 -5.50 -28.02
N LEU A 283 6.24 -4.79 -26.91
CA LEU A 283 6.42 -3.33 -26.86
C LEU A 283 7.90 -2.90 -26.78
N ASP A 284 8.85 -3.85 -26.81
CA ASP A 284 10.30 -3.61 -26.61
C ASP A 284 10.61 -2.90 -25.26
N ILE A 285 9.76 -3.15 -24.25
CA ILE A 285 9.90 -2.62 -22.89
C ILE A 285 10.88 -3.52 -22.13
N ASP A 286 12.13 -3.09 -22.10
CA ASP A 286 13.17 -3.68 -21.24
C ASP A 286 12.85 -3.42 -19.75
N LEU A 287 12.05 -4.30 -19.16
CA LEU A 287 11.70 -4.32 -17.74
C LEU A 287 12.94 -4.31 -16.83
N SER A 288 14.06 -4.89 -17.27
CA SER A 288 15.30 -4.89 -16.48
C SER A 288 15.93 -3.49 -16.44
N LYS A 289 15.93 -2.76 -17.56
CA LYS A 289 16.29 -1.32 -17.57
C LYS A 289 15.30 -0.50 -16.78
N LEU A 290 14.00 -0.77 -16.93
CA LEU A 290 12.93 -0.06 -16.24
C LEU A 290 13.17 -0.10 -14.73
N LEU A 291 13.31 -1.31 -14.17
CA LEU A 291 13.60 -1.58 -12.76
C LEU A 291 14.97 -1.05 -12.34
N SER A 292 15.98 -1.05 -13.22
CA SER A 292 17.30 -0.46 -12.91
C SER A 292 17.31 1.06 -12.75
N ASN A 293 16.23 1.77 -13.10
CA ASN A 293 16.09 3.20 -12.77
C ASN A 293 15.61 3.44 -11.32
N PHE A 294 15.22 2.38 -10.59
CA PHE A 294 14.72 2.42 -9.21
C PHE A 294 15.70 1.80 -8.19
N LEU A 295 16.87 1.33 -8.63
CA LEU A 295 17.93 0.69 -7.83
C LEU A 295 19.25 1.50 -7.91
#